data_AF-A0A6H2NL42-F1
#
_entry.id   AF-A0A6H2NL42-F1
#
_cell.length_a   1.000
_cell.length_b   1.000
_cell.length_c   1.000
_cell.angle_alpha   90.00
_cell.angle_beta   90.00
_cell.angle_gamma   90.00
#
_symmetry.space_group_name_H-M   'P 1'
#
loop_
_entity.id
_entity.type
_entity.pdbx_description
1 polymer ?
#
loop_
_entity_poly.entity_id
_entity_poly.type
_entity_poly.pdbx_seq_one_letter_code
_entity_poly.pdbx_strand_id
1 'polypeptide(L)'
;MTFFKQPLNQPVELLMTVIPWEKKPFGQQRRPGFTLPSQEDADSGAAPTLLGAGRSGRVYRLSGKSAHVARKVFFGEVATHLVHYVFFGAPNPYIWNQDAVTCAYYRRNILADLVKVWFGDQLRVSKALGSGWDQASRAFYLDTEFIAGRPVALCQPFRSERDRELPQQVHDIMGPLQQHLQQSGFDGLLWQVGKGNPSALNNFLLTDDQGEACRFAWIDLESGVPALFPLNPLTLVRFYLPQAVRRRQALFDDVDIPRLQRYLTDQRSTLVAALGAKAYWLLVDNVKHLAHHQVRWKTLGRLAGSIQYQVAKGQLTAAAAAAALASPWRWYGQELTRLAQVGLTKVLISFPHTVWNRLRRIDYGHLLSWLWRSCLSHRYRLLLARRYVISRIQAWQDREQLSPAEAQRLRQRLETTGSSDYLNDFCVHLALKLPIKALRYALLPLLYGFGLINGVILALLMVSGGLIIRQLYTLFRLAEATLKRKPLPWVALGVGFVPFMSTAAYPCQMVYSASGQPRDPMAQFILYDSLTRVGGWVPAWGGPDTLIEHWFNRGAHWLITTLRRLNP
;
A
#
# COMPACT_ATOMS: atom_id res chain seq x y z
N MET A 1 26.29 -9.60 -50.93
CA MET A 1 25.47 -9.21 -52.10
C MET A 1 24.42 -10.29 -52.33
N THR A 2 23.15 -9.89 -52.42
CA THR A 2 21.96 -10.57 -53.02
C THR A 2 21.51 -11.92 -52.42
N PHE A 3 20.51 -11.99 -51.51
CA PHE A 3 19.03 -11.99 -51.66
C PHE A 3 18.40 -13.24 -52.33
N PHE A 4 17.60 -14.00 -51.55
CA PHE A 4 16.30 -14.67 -51.85
C PHE A 4 15.82 -15.28 -50.51
N LYS A 5 14.78 -14.86 -49.78
CA LYS A 5 13.31 -14.73 -49.94
C LYS A 5 12.50 -16.04 -50.14
N GLN A 6 11.67 -16.30 -49.11
CA GLN A 6 10.40 -17.05 -49.00
C GLN A 6 10.40 -18.58 -48.76
N PRO A 7 9.32 -19.16 -48.18
CA PRO A 7 8.31 -18.64 -47.24
C PRO A 7 7.99 -19.58 -46.04
N LEU A 8 7.43 -18.99 -44.97
CA LEU A 8 6.76 -19.72 -43.87
C LEU A 8 5.32 -20.08 -44.28
N ASN A 9 4.98 -21.37 -44.23
CA ASN A 9 3.62 -21.87 -44.18
C ASN A 9 3.55 -22.99 -43.13
N GLN A 10 2.94 -22.72 -41.97
CA GLN A 10 2.28 -23.76 -41.17
C GLN A 10 1.00 -23.18 -40.53
N PRO A 11 -0.09 -23.97 -40.43
CA PRO A 11 -1.43 -23.47 -40.12
C PRO A 11 -1.69 -23.35 -38.62
N VAL A 12 -2.58 -22.41 -38.28
CA VAL A 12 -3.12 -22.18 -36.94
C VAL A 12 -4.32 -23.09 -36.73
N GLU A 13 -4.10 -24.25 -36.11
CA GLU A 13 -5.15 -25.07 -35.50
C GLU A 13 -4.81 -25.28 -34.02
N LEU A 14 -5.41 -24.48 -33.13
CA LEU A 14 -5.58 -24.75 -31.70
C LEU A 14 -6.38 -23.62 -31.04
N LEU A 15 -7.69 -23.61 -31.30
CA LEU A 15 -8.62 -22.68 -30.65
C LEU A 15 -10.05 -23.26 -30.61
N MET A 16 -10.24 -24.46 -30.04
CA MET A 16 -11.57 -24.92 -29.63
C MET A 16 -11.49 -25.86 -28.42
N THR A 17 -11.76 -25.32 -27.24
CA THR A 17 -12.42 -26.05 -26.15
C THR A 17 -13.51 -25.14 -25.62
N VAL A 18 -14.75 -25.48 -25.98
CA VAL A 18 -16.00 -24.76 -25.72
C VAL A 18 -16.62 -25.32 -24.44
N ILE A 19 -16.96 -24.46 -23.48
CA ILE A 19 -17.89 -24.79 -22.38
C ILE A 19 -19.26 -24.22 -22.77
N PRO A 20 -20.35 -25.00 -22.75
CA PRO A 20 -21.64 -24.58 -23.30
C PRO A 20 -22.37 -23.58 -22.38
N TRP A 21 -23.03 -22.61 -23.02
CA TRP A 21 -23.76 -21.49 -22.41
C TRP A 21 -25.28 -21.70 -22.59
N GLU A 22 -26.04 -21.75 -21.50
CA GLU A 22 -27.50 -21.58 -21.51
C GLU A 22 -27.88 -20.14 -21.17
N LYS A 23 -28.78 -19.56 -21.99
CA LYS A 23 -29.28 -18.18 -21.88
C LYS A 23 -30.48 -18.11 -20.92
N LYS A 24 -30.53 -17.09 -20.04
CA LYS A 24 -31.78 -16.53 -19.52
C LYS A 24 -31.77 -14.98 -19.52
N PRO A 25 -32.93 -14.32 -19.70
CA PRO A 25 -33.01 -12.91 -20.06
C PRO A 25 -33.06 -11.97 -18.84
N PHE A 26 -32.78 -10.69 -19.13
CA PHE A 26 -32.68 -9.54 -18.23
C PHE A 26 -33.97 -9.17 -17.48
N GLY A 27 -33.81 -8.67 -16.24
CA GLY A 27 -34.73 -7.68 -15.67
C GLY A 27 -34.81 -7.64 -14.14
N GLN A 28 -34.05 -6.73 -13.50
CA GLN A 28 -34.51 -5.70 -12.54
C GLN A 28 -33.43 -5.27 -11.53
N GLN A 29 -33.30 -3.94 -11.42
CA GLN A 29 -32.36 -3.22 -10.57
C GLN A 29 -32.68 -3.38 -9.08
N ARG A 30 -31.72 -3.92 -8.31
CA ARG A 30 -31.49 -3.57 -6.89
C ARG A 30 -29.98 -3.55 -6.63
N ARG A 31 -29.57 -2.63 -5.75
CA ARG A 31 -28.19 -2.27 -5.34
C ARG A 31 -27.27 -3.50 -5.15
N PRO A 32 -25.96 -3.48 -5.49
CA PRO A 32 -25.12 -4.64 -5.30
C PRO A 32 -24.78 -4.82 -3.82
N GLY A 33 -25.61 -5.62 -3.15
CA GLY A 33 -25.14 -6.49 -2.08
C GLY A 33 -24.21 -7.53 -2.68
N PHE A 34 -23.11 -7.79 -2.00
CA PHE A 34 -22.08 -8.74 -2.35
C PHE A 34 -22.63 -10.16 -2.22
N THR A 35 -22.81 -10.88 -3.33
CA THR A 35 -23.10 -12.32 -3.33
C THR A 35 -21.82 -13.08 -3.61
N LEU A 36 -21.47 -13.99 -2.67
CA LEU A 36 -20.33 -14.91 -2.70
C LEU A 36 -20.57 -16.09 -3.68
N PRO A 37 -19.54 -16.89 -4.02
CA PRO A 37 -19.43 -17.60 -5.31
C PRO A 37 -20.25 -18.88 -5.43
N SER A 38 -20.30 -19.37 -6.66
CA SER A 38 -21.02 -20.55 -7.15
C SER A 38 -20.65 -21.87 -6.45
N GLN A 39 -21.69 -22.52 -5.92
CA GLN A 39 -22.02 -23.94 -5.72
C GLN A 39 -21.00 -25.09 -5.52
N GLU A 40 -19.68 -24.92 -5.62
CA GLU A 40 -18.73 -26.03 -5.33
C GLU A 40 -18.05 -25.94 -3.94
N ASP A 41 -18.17 -24.81 -3.23
CA ASP A 41 -17.58 -24.61 -1.89
C ASP A 41 -18.60 -24.80 -0.73
N ALA A 42 -19.70 -25.53 -0.98
CA ALA A 42 -20.82 -25.70 -0.04
C ALA A 42 -20.57 -26.68 1.13
N ASP A 43 -19.37 -26.71 1.71
CA ASP A 43 -19.06 -27.64 2.80
C ASP A 43 -18.64 -26.98 4.14
N SER A 44 -18.83 -25.66 4.28
CA SER A 44 -18.98 -25.02 5.60
C SER A 44 -19.59 -23.63 5.43
N GLY A 45 -20.81 -23.39 5.94
CA GLY A 45 -21.56 -22.14 5.76
C GLY A 45 -20.97 -20.86 6.38
N ALA A 46 -19.66 -20.81 6.66
CA ALA A 46 -18.98 -19.62 7.17
C ALA A 46 -18.38 -18.79 6.03
N ALA A 47 -18.78 -17.52 5.94
CA ALA A 47 -18.26 -16.60 4.94
C ALA A 47 -16.72 -16.44 5.03
N PRO A 48 -16.01 -16.32 3.89
CA PRO A 48 -14.57 -16.09 3.89
C PRO A 48 -14.24 -14.77 4.58
N THR A 49 -13.14 -14.75 5.35
CA THR A 49 -12.71 -13.56 6.10
C THR A 49 -11.72 -12.75 5.27
N LEU A 50 -11.96 -11.45 5.10
CA LEU A 50 -11.00 -10.57 4.43
C LEU A 50 -9.76 -10.38 5.30
N LEU A 51 -8.60 -10.77 4.79
CA LEU A 51 -7.30 -10.59 5.46
C LEU A 51 -6.67 -9.24 5.09
N GLY A 52 -6.81 -8.82 3.84
CA GLY A 52 -6.21 -7.57 3.37
C GLY A 52 -6.61 -7.20 1.95
N ALA A 53 -6.38 -5.94 1.60
CA ALA A 53 -6.60 -5.41 0.27
C ALA A 53 -5.36 -4.63 -0.18
N GLY A 54 -4.76 -5.06 -1.29
CA GLY A 54 -3.62 -4.40 -1.92
C GLY A 54 -3.97 -3.85 -3.29
N ARG A 55 -2.96 -3.31 -3.97
CA ARG A 55 -3.08 -2.72 -5.32
C ARG A 55 -3.42 -3.74 -6.42
N SER A 56 -3.06 -5.01 -6.20
CA SER A 56 -3.23 -6.12 -7.16
C SER A 56 -4.45 -7.00 -6.86
N GLY A 57 -5.05 -6.89 -5.67
CA GLY A 57 -6.10 -7.83 -5.26
C GLY A 57 -6.48 -7.77 -3.79
N ARG A 58 -7.45 -8.60 -3.41
CA ARG A 58 -7.94 -8.79 -2.03
C ARG A 58 -7.64 -10.22 -1.66
N VAL A 59 -7.17 -10.40 -0.44
CA VAL A 59 -6.81 -11.70 0.09
C VAL A 59 -7.85 -12.09 1.12
N TYR A 60 -8.42 -13.27 0.96
CA TYR A 60 -9.43 -13.85 1.83
C TYR A 60 -8.89 -15.13 2.45
N ARG A 61 -9.15 -15.34 3.73
CA ARG A 61 -9.03 -16.65 4.35
C ARG A 61 -10.31 -17.44 4.07
N LEU A 62 -10.17 -18.61 3.48
CA LEU A 62 -11.30 -19.51 3.30
C LEU A 62 -11.70 -20.13 4.66
N SER A 63 -12.90 -20.68 4.75
CA SER A 63 -13.46 -21.21 6.00
C SER A 63 -13.48 -22.74 6.00
N GLY A 64 -13.74 -23.34 7.17
CA GLY A 64 -13.93 -24.79 7.32
C GLY A 64 -12.69 -25.60 6.98
N LYS A 65 -12.86 -26.66 6.18
CA LYS A 65 -11.76 -27.57 5.76
C LYS A 65 -10.65 -26.83 5.00
N SER A 66 -10.97 -25.69 4.38
CA SER A 66 -10.03 -24.84 3.64
C SER A 66 -9.47 -23.69 4.48
N ALA A 67 -9.58 -23.71 5.81
CA ALA A 67 -9.08 -22.65 6.69
C ALA A 67 -7.56 -22.39 6.63
N HIS A 68 -6.82 -23.30 5.99
CA HIS A 68 -5.39 -23.21 5.70
C HIS A 68 -5.09 -22.55 4.34
N VAL A 69 -6.10 -22.07 3.62
CA VAL A 69 -5.98 -21.44 2.30
C VAL A 69 -6.24 -19.94 2.39
N ALA A 70 -5.34 -19.17 1.80
CA ALA A 70 -5.51 -17.75 1.50
C ALA A 70 -5.75 -17.56 0.00
N ARG A 71 -6.96 -17.12 -0.37
CA ARG A 71 -7.37 -16.85 -1.76
C ARG A 71 -7.17 -15.37 -2.09
N LYS A 72 -6.28 -15.07 -3.03
CA LYS A 72 -6.09 -13.73 -3.59
C LYS A 72 -6.92 -13.60 -4.86
N VAL A 73 -7.97 -12.77 -4.82
CA VAL A 73 -8.77 -12.41 -6.00
C VAL A 73 -8.19 -11.14 -6.62
N PHE A 74 -7.79 -11.20 -7.88
CA PHE A 74 -7.13 -10.09 -8.55
C PHE A 74 -8.13 -9.00 -8.96
N PHE A 75 -7.83 -7.76 -8.61
CA PHE A 75 -8.47 -6.58 -9.18
C PHE A 75 -7.42 -5.49 -9.33
N GLY A 76 -7.81 -4.37 -9.93
CA GLY A 76 -6.94 -3.20 -9.91
C GLY A 76 -7.73 -1.96 -9.51
N GLU A 77 -7.03 -1.09 -8.81
CA GLU A 77 -7.48 0.27 -8.54
C GLU A 77 -7.39 1.09 -9.82
N VAL A 78 -8.19 2.16 -9.91
CA VAL A 78 -8.26 3.03 -11.10
C VAL A 78 -6.88 3.53 -11.53
N ALA A 79 -6.04 3.94 -10.59
CA ALA A 79 -4.69 4.40 -10.88
C ALA A 79 -3.80 3.28 -11.45
N THR A 80 -3.85 2.08 -10.87
CA THR A 80 -3.08 0.93 -11.34
C THR A 80 -3.55 0.45 -12.72
N HIS A 81 -4.87 0.49 -12.98
CA HIS A 81 -5.45 0.21 -14.29
C HIS A 81 -4.90 1.15 -15.34
N LEU A 82 -4.85 2.45 -15.06
CA LEU A 82 -4.33 3.43 -16.01
C LEU A 82 -2.86 3.16 -16.36
N VAL A 83 -2.03 2.87 -15.35
CA VAL A 83 -0.62 2.53 -15.58
C VAL A 83 -0.51 1.30 -16.49
N HIS A 84 -1.18 0.21 -16.15
CA HIS A 84 -1.16 -1.01 -16.98
C HIS A 84 -1.69 -0.76 -18.38
N TYR A 85 -2.74 0.04 -18.51
CA TYR A 85 -3.34 0.40 -19.79
C TYR A 85 -2.34 1.14 -20.70
N VAL A 86 -1.56 2.06 -20.14
CA VAL A 86 -0.53 2.81 -20.87
C VAL A 86 0.59 1.90 -21.37
N PHE A 87 1.01 0.90 -20.59
CA PHE A 87 2.14 0.03 -20.96
C PHE A 87 1.73 -1.18 -21.79
N PHE A 88 0.62 -1.82 -21.45
CA PHE A 88 0.21 -3.12 -22.00
C PHE A 88 -1.10 -3.05 -22.81
N GLY A 89 -1.77 -1.90 -22.87
CA GLY A 89 -3.05 -1.74 -23.57
C GLY A 89 -4.24 -2.35 -22.83
N ALA A 90 -4.04 -2.95 -21.66
CA ALA A 90 -5.09 -3.54 -20.84
C ALA A 90 -4.75 -3.35 -19.35
N PRO A 91 -5.73 -3.47 -18.44
CA PRO A 91 -5.47 -3.52 -17.01
C PRO A 91 -4.58 -4.72 -16.60
N ASN A 92 -4.24 -4.79 -15.30
CA ASN A 92 -3.37 -5.82 -14.73
C ASN A 92 -3.71 -7.22 -15.29
N PRO A 93 -2.77 -7.91 -15.95
CA PRO A 93 -3.03 -9.17 -16.64
C PRO A 93 -3.48 -10.30 -15.71
N TYR A 94 -3.13 -10.27 -14.42
CA TYR A 94 -3.64 -11.24 -13.46
C TYR A 94 -5.17 -11.21 -13.32
N ILE A 95 -5.85 -10.16 -13.78
CA ILE A 95 -7.30 -10.05 -13.73
C ILE A 95 -7.95 -10.90 -14.84
N TRP A 96 -7.32 -11.06 -15.99
CA TRP A 96 -8.00 -11.52 -17.22
C TRP A 96 -7.19 -12.49 -18.09
N ASN A 97 -5.91 -12.67 -17.83
CA ASN A 97 -5.03 -13.53 -18.60
C ASN A 97 -4.66 -14.78 -17.78
N GLN A 98 -5.10 -15.95 -18.26
CA GLN A 98 -4.83 -17.23 -17.61
C GLN A 98 -3.33 -17.53 -17.55
N ASP A 99 -2.61 -17.31 -18.64
CA ASP A 99 -1.16 -17.55 -18.71
C ASP A 99 -0.39 -16.71 -17.68
N ALA A 100 -0.83 -15.47 -17.40
CA ALA A 100 -0.23 -14.63 -16.36
C ALA A 100 -0.41 -15.23 -14.96
N VAL A 101 -1.60 -15.71 -14.62
CA VAL A 101 -1.90 -16.32 -13.31
C VAL A 101 -1.20 -17.66 -13.16
N THR A 102 -1.17 -18.46 -14.21
CA THR A 102 -0.38 -19.71 -14.24
C THR A 102 1.11 -19.44 -14.08
N CYS A 103 1.64 -18.35 -14.66
CA CYS A 103 3.01 -17.91 -14.36
C CYS A 103 3.21 -17.59 -12.88
N ALA A 104 2.26 -16.91 -12.23
CA ALA A 104 2.35 -16.63 -10.79
C ALA A 104 2.36 -17.93 -9.96
N TYR A 105 1.51 -18.89 -10.31
CA TYR A 105 1.47 -20.22 -9.68
C TYR A 105 2.84 -20.91 -9.73
N TYR A 106 3.40 -21.11 -10.93
CA TYR A 106 4.68 -21.80 -11.07
C TYR A 106 5.82 -21.01 -10.45
N ARG A 107 5.86 -19.69 -10.62
CA ARG A 107 6.90 -18.83 -10.06
C ARG A 107 6.95 -18.94 -8.54
N ARG A 108 5.79 -18.94 -7.87
CA ARG A 108 5.68 -19.07 -6.41
C ARG A 108 6.18 -20.43 -5.94
N ASN A 109 5.84 -21.51 -6.63
CA ASN A 109 6.29 -22.86 -6.28
C ASN A 109 7.80 -23.06 -6.53
N ILE A 110 8.32 -22.54 -7.65
CA ILE A 110 9.76 -22.50 -7.94
C ILE A 110 10.50 -21.75 -6.84
N LEU A 111 10.01 -20.57 -6.45
CA LEU A 111 10.64 -19.77 -5.41
C LEU A 111 10.52 -20.39 -4.03
N ALA A 112 9.44 -21.12 -3.73
CA ALA A 112 9.32 -21.84 -2.45
C ALA A 112 10.42 -22.89 -2.28
N ASP A 113 10.79 -23.60 -3.36
CA ASP A 113 11.88 -24.57 -3.31
C ASP A 113 13.25 -23.88 -3.27
N LEU A 114 13.46 -22.85 -4.09
CA LEU A 114 14.74 -22.12 -4.13
C LEU A 114 15.04 -21.36 -2.83
N VAL A 115 14.04 -20.68 -2.26
CA VAL A 115 14.19 -19.93 -1.01
C VAL A 115 14.52 -20.86 0.15
N LYS A 116 13.95 -22.06 0.18
CA LYS A 116 14.31 -23.08 1.18
C LYS A 116 15.81 -23.42 1.13
N VAL A 117 16.40 -23.47 -0.06
CA VAL A 117 17.85 -23.72 -0.21
C VAL A 117 18.67 -22.49 0.18
N TRP A 118 18.22 -21.29 -0.14
CA TRP A 118 18.95 -20.05 0.14
C TRP A 118 18.94 -19.64 1.61
N PHE A 119 17.83 -19.85 2.31
CA PHE A 119 17.58 -19.31 3.65
C PHE A 119 17.29 -20.37 4.71
N GLY A 120 17.16 -21.64 4.34
CA GLY A 120 16.71 -22.69 5.26
C GLY A 120 15.36 -22.33 5.87
N ASP A 121 15.30 -22.30 7.21
CA ASP A 121 14.09 -21.98 7.95
C ASP A 121 13.90 -20.48 8.25
N GLN A 122 14.87 -19.63 7.87
CA GLN A 122 14.78 -18.18 8.14
C GLN A 122 13.75 -17.48 7.24
N LEU A 123 13.55 -17.97 6.01
CA LEU A 123 12.56 -17.45 5.09
C LEU A 123 11.83 -18.61 4.43
N ARG A 124 10.50 -18.55 4.42
CA ARG A 124 9.65 -19.40 3.57
C ARG A 124 8.81 -18.58 2.60
N VAL A 125 8.36 -19.20 1.51
CA VAL A 125 7.38 -18.60 0.59
C VAL A 125 6.04 -19.28 0.81
N SER A 126 4.96 -18.51 0.90
CA SER A 126 3.61 -19.09 0.89
C SER A 126 3.39 -19.79 -0.46
N LYS A 127 3.22 -21.11 -0.46
CA LYS A 127 3.13 -21.92 -1.69
C LYS A 127 1.82 -21.66 -2.43
N ALA A 128 1.85 -21.80 -3.76
CA ALA A 128 0.63 -21.79 -4.57
C ALA A 128 -0.04 -23.17 -4.49
N LEU A 129 -1.30 -23.18 -4.09
CA LEU A 129 -2.11 -24.39 -3.96
C LEU A 129 -2.98 -24.61 -5.20
N GLY A 130 -3.46 -23.52 -5.81
CA GLY A 130 -4.27 -23.58 -7.02
C GLY A 130 -4.55 -22.19 -7.59
N SER A 131 -5.25 -22.15 -8.72
CA SER A 131 -5.73 -20.91 -9.33
C SER A 131 -6.99 -21.20 -10.14
N GLY A 132 -7.85 -20.21 -10.31
CA GLY A 132 -9.05 -20.37 -11.10
C GLY A 132 -9.71 -19.04 -11.46
N TRP A 133 -10.90 -19.12 -12.06
CA TRP A 133 -11.69 -17.97 -12.44
C TRP A 133 -12.86 -17.77 -11.48
N ASP A 134 -12.98 -16.59 -10.90
CA ASP A 134 -14.15 -16.21 -10.11
C ASP A 134 -15.18 -15.52 -11.02
N GLN A 135 -16.31 -16.18 -11.23
CA GLN A 135 -17.37 -15.71 -12.11
C GLN A 135 -18.03 -14.42 -11.57
N ALA A 136 -18.12 -14.27 -10.24
CA ALA A 136 -18.78 -13.12 -9.62
C ALA A 136 -17.99 -11.83 -9.84
N SER A 137 -16.68 -11.84 -9.56
CA SER A 137 -15.80 -10.69 -9.81
C SER A 137 -15.31 -10.60 -11.26
N ARG A 138 -15.53 -11.65 -12.06
CA ARG A 138 -15.01 -11.81 -13.43
C ARG A 138 -13.51 -11.58 -13.46
N ALA A 139 -12.80 -12.22 -12.54
CA ALA A 139 -11.37 -12.11 -12.40
C ALA A 139 -10.78 -13.45 -11.98
N PHE A 140 -9.50 -13.65 -12.28
CA PHE A 140 -8.82 -14.81 -11.74
C PHE A 140 -8.53 -14.67 -10.25
N TYR A 141 -8.36 -15.82 -9.59
CA TYR A 141 -7.85 -15.93 -8.24
C TYR A 141 -6.63 -16.86 -8.18
N LEU A 142 -5.81 -16.67 -7.14
CA LEU A 142 -4.70 -17.54 -6.78
C LEU A 142 -4.89 -17.99 -5.33
N ASP A 143 -4.95 -19.31 -5.13
CA ASP A 143 -5.00 -19.93 -3.81
C ASP A 143 -3.59 -20.24 -3.32
N THR A 144 -3.32 -19.84 -2.09
CA THR A 144 -2.00 -19.95 -1.47
C THR A 144 -2.10 -20.48 -0.05
N GLU A 145 -0.99 -20.98 0.49
CA GLU A 145 -0.91 -21.36 1.91
C GLU A 145 -1.20 -20.13 2.79
N PHE A 146 -2.16 -20.26 3.70
CA PHE A 146 -2.39 -19.28 4.74
C PHE A 146 -1.24 -19.29 5.75
N ILE A 147 -0.57 -18.16 5.88
CA ILE A 147 0.50 -17.96 6.85
C ILE A 147 -0.04 -17.16 8.03
N ALA A 148 -0.02 -17.78 9.22
CA ALA A 148 -0.19 -17.05 10.46
C ALA A 148 1.12 -16.31 10.77
N GLY A 149 1.04 -14.98 10.78
CA GLY A 149 2.17 -14.11 11.07
C GLY A 149 1.72 -12.65 11.12
N ARG A 150 2.64 -11.77 11.51
CA ARG A 150 2.40 -10.34 11.67
C ARG A 150 3.44 -9.51 10.92
N PRO A 151 3.17 -8.25 10.59
CA PRO A 151 4.22 -7.33 10.18
C PRO A 151 5.28 -7.14 11.27
N VAL A 152 6.47 -6.69 10.88
CA VAL A 152 7.50 -6.28 11.84
C VAL A 152 7.05 -5.07 12.64
N ALA A 153 7.51 -5.00 13.89
CA ALA A 153 7.08 -3.98 14.82
C ALA A 153 7.65 -2.59 14.49
N LEU A 154 6.81 -1.57 14.66
CA LEU A 154 7.22 -0.18 14.79
C LEU A 154 7.96 0.04 16.11
N CYS A 155 8.86 1.02 16.14
CA CYS A 155 9.45 1.45 17.40
C CYS A 155 8.36 2.00 18.33
N GLN A 156 8.43 1.60 19.58
CA GLN A 156 7.44 1.89 20.61
C GLN A 156 8.11 2.15 21.98
N PRO A 157 7.39 2.70 22.96
CA PRO A 157 8.01 3.17 24.21
C PRO A 157 8.52 2.08 25.17
N PHE A 158 8.06 0.83 25.05
CA PHE A 158 8.22 -0.18 26.12
C PHE A 158 9.19 -1.32 25.85
N ARG A 159 9.47 -1.69 24.59
CA ARG A 159 10.33 -2.83 24.26
C ARG A 159 11.37 -2.49 23.21
N SER A 160 12.64 -2.65 23.58
CA SER A 160 13.77 -2.57 22.66
C SER A 160 14.06 -3.89 21.93
N GLU A 161 13.59 -5.03 22.45
CA GLU A 161 13.89 -6.36 21.87
C GLU A 161 13.31 -6.54 20.46
N ARG A 162 12.19 -5.85 20.16
CA ARG A 162 11.57 -5.87 18.82
C ARG A 162 12.29 -4.96 17.82
N ASP A 163 13.24 -4.12 18.26
CA ASP A 163 13.94 -3.20 17.36
C ASP A 163 14.86 -3.93 16.36
N ARG A 164 15.19 -5.20 16.62
CA ARG A 164 15.95 -6.07 15.70
C ARG A 164 15.14 -6.58 14.51
N GLU A 165 13.81 -6.64 14.61
CA GLU A 165 12.94 -7.25 13.60
C GLU A 165 13.10 -6.60 12.21
N LEU A 166 13.05 -5.27 12.15
CA LEU A 166 13.16 -4.54 10.88
C LEU A 166 14.57 -4.66 10.25
N PRO A 167 15.68 -4.44 10.97
CA PRO A 167 17.02 -4.70 10.44
C PRO A 167 17.19 -6.12 9.91
N GLN A 168 16.72 -7.14 10.64
CA GLN A 168 16.82 -8.53 10.17
C GLN A 168 16.01 -8.74 8.89
N GLN A 169 14.78 -8.26 8.81
CA GLN A 169 13.99 -8.36 7.57
C GLN A 169 14.67 -7.63 6.39
N VAL A 170 15.20 -6.43 6.60
CA VAL A 170 15.77 -5.62 5.51
C VAL A 170 17.15 -6.13 5.08
N HIS A 171 18.04 -6.39 6.03
CA HIS A 171 19.45 -6.69 5.76
C HIS A 171 19.73 -8.18 5.63
N ASP A 172 19.08 -9.02 6.42
CA ASP A 172 19.37 -10.46 6.43
C ASP A 172 18.46 -11.22 5.46
N ILE A 173 17.26 -10.70 5.19
CA ILE A 173 16.30 -11.32 4.27
C ILE A 173 16.23 -10.59 2.93
N MET A 174 15.71 -9.36 2.88
CA MET A 174 15.38 -8.68 1.62
C MET A 174 16.63 -8.38 0.77
N GLY A 175 17.73 -7.96 1.38
CA GLY A 175 19.00 -7.70 0.69
C GLY A 175 19.57 -8.94 -0.02
N PRO A 176 19.86 -10.03 0.71
CA PRO A 176 20.33 -11.29 0.11
C PRO A 176 19.33 -11.88 -0.89
N LEU A 177 18.03 -11.78 -0.61
CA LEU A 177 17.00 -12.27 -1.53
C LEU A 177 17.02 -11.51 -2.87
N GLN A 178 17.25 -10.19 -2.86
CA GLN A 178 17.47 -9.44 -4.10
C GLN A 178 18.66 -9.98 -4.91
N GLN A 179 19.75 -10.36 -4.24
CA GLN A 179 20.93 -10.90 -4.93
C GLN A 179 20.62 -12.26 -5.55
N HIS A 180 20.02 -13.18 -4.78
CA HIS A 180 19.63 -14.51 -5.29
C HIS A 180 18.63 -14.43 -6.44
N LEU A 181 17.61 -13.57 -6.35
CA LEU A 181 16.65 -13.36 -7.42
C LEU A 181 17.32 -12.82 -8.69
N GLN A 182 18.26 -11.88 -8.55
CA GLN A 182 18.98 -11.34 -9.70
C GLN A 182 19.89 -12.38 -10.36
N GLN A 183 20.61 -13.18 -9.55
CA GLN A 183 21.48 -14.26 -10.02
C GLN A 183 20.70 -15.36 -10.73
N SER A 184 19.55 -15.76 -10.18
CA SER A 184 18.69 -16.81 -10.74
C SER A 184 17.74 -16.32 -11.85
N GLY A 185 17.68 -15.01 -12.13
CA GLY A 185 16.98 -14.45 -13.28
C GLY A 185 15.57 -13.94 -13.04
N PHE A 186 15.11 -13.82 -11.79
CA PHE A 186 13.82 -13.22 -11.44
C PHE A 186 13.88 -11.68 -11.42
N ASP A 187 14.38 -11.09 -12.51
CA ASP A 187 14.61 -9.64 -12.62
C ASP A 187 13.35 -8.82 -12.28
N GLY A 188 12.17 -9.29 -12.71
CA GLY A 188 10.89 -8.60 -12.50
C GLY A 188 10.37 -8.65 -11.06
N LEU A 189 10.92 -9.51 -10.20
CA LEU A 189 10.47 -9.68 -8.82
C LEU A 189 11.31 -8.89 -7.82
N LEU A 190 12.43 -8.32 -8.26
CA LEU A 190 13.25 -7.45 -7.40
C LEU A 190 12.44 -6.28 -6.83
N TRP A 191 11.41 -5.84 -7.56
CA TRP A 191 10.45 -4.85 -7.09
C TRP A 191 9.62 -5.33 -5.88
N GLN A 192 9.28 -6.62 -5.81
CA GLN A 192 8.52 -7.23 -4.72
C GLN A 192 9.35 -7.50 -3.46
N VAL A 193 10.68 -7.41 -3.56
CA VAL A 193 11.60 -7.61 -2.43
C VAL A 193 12.39 -6.35 -2.07
N GLY A 194 11.92 -5.19 -2.54
CA GLY A 194 12.34 -3.88 -2.04
C GLY A 194 13.38 -3.13 -2.87
N LYS A 195 13.77 -3.60 -4.06
CA LYS A 195 14.73 -2.88 -4.92
C LYS A 195 14.13 -1.55 -5.41
N GLY A 196 14.30 -0.50 -4.62
CA GLY A 196 13.69 0.81 -4.85
C GLY A 196 12.19 0.88 -4.51
N ASN A 197 11.57 -0.17 -3.99
CA ASN A 197 10.14 -0.17 -3.61
C ASN A 197 9.97 -0.33 -2.08
N PRO A 198 9.78 0.77 -1.33
CA PRO A 198 9.60 0.71 0.12
C PRO A 198 8.37 -0.06 0.57
N SER A 199 7.35 -0.16 -0.28
CA SER A 199 6.13 -0.87 0.07
C SER A 199 6.35 -2.38 0.16
N ALA A 200 7.37 -2.93 -0.51
CA ALA A 200 7.70 -4.36 -0.49
C ALA A 200 7.95 -4.96 0.91
N LEU A 201 8.19 -4.13 1.92
CA LEU A 201 8.30 -4.59 3.31
C LEU A 201 7.03 -5.35 3.75
N ASN A 202 5.85 -4.92 3.29
CA ASN A 202 4.57 -5.52 3.64
C ASN A 202 4.30 -6.86 2.93
N ASN A 203 5.16 -7.26 2.00
CA ASN A 203 5.06 -8.57 1.34
C ASN A 203 5.57 -9.70 2.23
N PHE A 204 6.13 -9.39 3.40
CA PHE A 204 6.65 -10.37 4.34
C PHE A 204 5.90 -10.30 5.66
N LEU A 205 5.71 -11.46 6.29
CA LEU A 205 5.23 -11.59 7.64
C LEU A 205 6.32 -12.21 8.52
N LEU A 206 6.47 -11.70 9.73
CA LEU A 206 7.18 -12.35 10.81
C LEU A 206 6.31 -13.47 11.37
N THR A 207 6.84 -14.69 11.36
CA THR A 207 6.13 -15.91 11.79
C THR A 207 6.63 -16.44 13.13
N ASP A 208 7.87 -16.12 13.49
CA ASP A 208 8.48 -16.49 14.76
C ASP A 208 9.53 -15.44 15.14
N ASP A 209 9.49 -14.98 16.38
CA ASP A 209 10.45 -14.05 16.98
C ASP A 209 11.11 -14.62 18.25
N GLN A 210 10.86 -15.90 18.57
CA GLN A 210 11.39 -16.60 19.73
C GLN A 210 12.77 -17.17 19.40
N GLY A 211 13.83 -16.42 19.73
CA GLY A 211 15.21 -16.83 19.52
C GLY A 211 16.12 -15.65 19.18
N GLU A 212 17.34 -15.91 18.71
CA GLU A 212 18.24 -14.85 18.24
C GLU A 212 17.90 -14.35 16.83
N ALA A 213 17.35 -15.23 15.99
CA ALA A 213 16.98 -14.96 14.60
C ALA A 213 15.47 -15.06 14.39
N CYS A 214 14.89 -14.01 13.83
CA CYS A 214 13.50 -13.97 13.38
C CYS A 214 13.28 -14.86 12.16
N ARG A 215 12.10 -15.48 12.07
CA ARG A 215 11.68 -16.27 10.89
C ARG A 215 10.56 -15.56 10.14
N PHE A 216 10.73 -15.46 8.82
CA PHE A 216 9.85 -14.69 7.95
C PHE A 216 9.16 -15.57 6.91
N ALA A 217 8.04 -15.08 6.39
CA ALA A 217 7.34 -15.64 5.27
C ALA A 217 7.09 -14.57 4.20
N TRP A 218 7.51 -14.84 2.96
CA TRP A 218 7.20 -14.02 1.80
C TRP A 218 5.83 -14.44 1.24
N ILE A 219 4.83 -13.57 1.38
CA ILE A 219 3.42 -13.87 1.11
C ILE A 219 2.89 -13.26 -0.20
N ASP A 220 3.47 -12.18 -0.70
CA ASP A 220 3.04 -11.52 -1.95
C ASP A 220 4.17 -11.42 -2.98
N LEU A 221 4.00 -12.15 -4.09
CA LEU A 221 4.96 -12.28 -5.18
C LEU A 221 4.43 -11.67 -6.49
N GLU A 222 3.21 -11.13 -6.49
CA GLU A 222 2.52 -10.67 -7.70
C GLU A 222 2.37 -9.15 -7.71
N SER A 223 3.07 -8.51 -8.64
CA SER A 223 3.09 -7.05 -8.73
C SER A 223 1.73 -6.46 -9.10
N GLY A 224 1.36 -5.38 -8.41
CA GLY A 224 0.21 -4.55 -8.78
C GLY A 224 0.51 -3.58 -9.92
N VAL A 225 1.77 -3.19 -10.09
CA VAL A 225 2.23 -2.24 -11.12
C VAL A 225 3.62 -2.63 -11.63
N PRO A 226 3.99 -2.26 -12.87
CA PRO A 226 5.36 -2.39 -13.34
C PRO A 226 6.33 -1.54 -12.51
N ALA A 227 7.60 -1.93 -12.49
CA ALA A 227 8.64 -1.29 -11.70
C ALA A 227 9.08 0.06 -12.29
N LEU A 228 8.24 1.08 -12.14
CA LEU A 228 8.36 2.37 -12.85
C LEU A 228 8.77 3.54 -11.96
N PHE A 229 8.50 3.45 -10.66
CA PHE A 229 8.67 4.57 -9.73
C PHE A 229 9.47 4.16 -8.50
N PRO A 230 10.72 3.67 -8.63
CA PRO A 230 11.52 3.40 -7.46
C PRO A 230 11.77 4.71 -6.68
N LEU A 231 11.75 4.63 -5.35
CA LEU A 231 12.04 5.76 -4.48
C LEU A 231 13.41 6.38 -4.80
N ASN A 232 14.38 5.54 -5.19
CA ASN A 232 15.66 5.99 -5.73
C ASN A 232 15.59 6.03 -7.27
N PRO A 233 15.59 7.22 -7.90
CA PRO A 233 15.55 7.35 -9.35
C PRO A 233 16.75 6.71 -10.06
N LEU A 234 17.90 6.58 -9.39
CA LEU A 234 19.06 5.90 -9.97
C LEU A 234 18.78 4.41 -10.22
N THR A 235 17.94 3.77 -9.39
CA THR A 235 17.52 2.38 -9.60
C THR A 235 16.69 2.25 -10.87
N LEU A 236 15.87 3.26 -11.20
CA LEU A 236 15.11 3.28 -12.45
C LEU A 236 16.05 3.28 -13.64
N VAL A 237 17.01 4.21 -13.65
CA VAL A 237 17.93 4.41 -14.79
C VAL A 237 18.98 3.32 -14.92
N ARG A 238 19.52 2.82 -13.80
CA ARG A 238 20.62 1.83 -13.82
C ARG A 238 20.14 0.38 -13.92
N PHE A 239 18.89 0.10 -13.59
CA PHE A 239 18.38 -1.27 -13.57
C PHE A 239 17.09 -1.43 -14.37
N TYR A 240 16.01 -0.77 -13.97
CA TYR A 240 14.68 -1.06 -14.54
C TYR A 240 14.53 -0.65 -16.01
N LEU A 241 15.02 0.53 -16.40
CA LEU A 241 14.98 0.99 -17.79
C LEU A 241 15.86 0.14 -18.71
N PRO A 242 17.13 -0.15 -18.41
CA PRO A 242 17.95 -1.07 -19.23
C PRO A 242 17.29 -2.45 -19.41
N GLN A 243 16.69 -2.98 -18.34
CA GLN A 243 16.00 -4.27 -18.39
C GLN A 243 14.73 -4.21 -19.24
N ALA A 244 13.97 -3.11 -19.15
CA ALA A 244 12.80 -2.89 -19.99
C ALA A 244 13.18 -2.76 -21.47
N VAL A 245 14.28 -2.06 -21.78
CA VAL A 245 14.82 -1.95 -23.15
C VAL A 245 15.26 -3.31 -23.68
N ARG A 246 16.04 -4.07 -22.89
CA ARG A 246 16.48 -5.43 -23.25
C ARG A 246 15.32 -6.36 -23.59
N ARG A 247 14.20 -6.24 -22.85
CA ARG A 247 12.99 -7.06 -23.04
C ARG A 247 11.96 -6.44 -23.98
N ARG A 248 12.19 -5.21 -24.46
CA ARG A 248 11.26 -4.41 -25.29
C ARG A 248 9.87 -4.23 -24.66
N GLN A 249 9.78 -4.27 -23.33
CA GLN A 249 8.54 -4.10 -22.57
C GLN A 249 8.83 -3.60 -21.15
N ALA A 250 7.85 -2.97 -20.50
CA ALA A 250 8.00 -2.59 -19.10
C ALA A 250 8.18 -3.83 -18.22
N LEU A 251 9.14 -3.77 -17.29
CA LEU A 251 9.45 -4.87 -16.40
C LEU A 251 8.31 -5.09 -15.40
N PHE A 252 7.67 -6.26 -15.47
CA PHE A 252 6.53 -6.67 -14.68
C PHE A 252 6.56 -8.18 -14.46
N ASP A 253 7.10 -8.59 -13.31
CA ASP A 253 7.21 -9.99 -12.89
C ASP A 253 7.88 -10.95 -13.89
N ASP A 254 8.74 -10.41 -14.76
CA ASP A 254 9.49 -11.17 -15.76
C ASP A 254 10.58 -12.05 -15.14
N VAL A 255 10.72 -13.25 -15.71
CA VAL A 255 11.81 -14.20 -15.42
C VAL A 255 12.68 -14.38 -16.67
N ASP A 256 13.99 -14.30 -16.51
CA ASP A 256 14.99 -14.68 -17.52
C ASP A 256 15.14 -16.21 -17.52
N ILE A 257 14.30 -16.90 -18.31
CA ILE A 257 14.26 -18.37 -18.35
C ILE A 257 15.63 -18.99 -18.66
N PRO A 258 16.40 -18.51 -19.67
CA PRO A 258 17.73 -19.03 -19.93
C PRO A 258 18.71 -18.85 -18.75
N ARG A 259 18.62 -17.73 -18.01
CA ARG A 259 19.42 -17.55 -16.79
C ARG A 259 18.98 -18.52 -15.69
N LEU A 260 17.68 -18.70 -15.48
CA LEU A 260 17.16 -19.62 -14.47
C LEU A 260 17.57 -21.07 -14.75
N GLN A 261 17.46 -21.52 -16.01
CA GLN A 261 17.88 -22.88 -16.40
C GLN A 261 19.37 -23.12 -16.18
N ARG A 262 20.22 -22.14 -16.53
CA ARG A 262 21.67 -22.20 -16.23
C ARG A 262 21.91 -22.26 -14.73
N TYR A 263 21.27 -21.37 -13.96
CA TYR A 263 21.37 -21.37 -12.50
C TYR A 263 21.03 -22.73 -11.88
N LEU A 264 19.93 -23.36 -12.30
CA LEU A 264 19.54 -24.69 -11.82
C LEU A 264 20.56 -25.78 -12.19
N THR A 265 21.15 -25.68 -13.38
CA THR A 265 22.18 -26.63 -13.85
C THR A 265 23.46 -26.47 -13.04
N ASP A 266 23.92 -25.24 -12.88
CA ASP A 266 25.15 -24.89 -12.15
C ASP A 266 25.04 -25.25 -10.66
N GLN A 267 23.84 -25.11 -10.07
CA GLN A 267 23.56 -25.42 -8.66
C GLN A 267 22.99 -26.82 -8.43
N ARG A 268 23.02 -27.71 -9.43
CA ARG A 268 22.36 -29.02 -9.37
C ARG A 268 22.76 -29.83 -8.14
N SER A 269 24.05 -29.94 -7.84
CA SER A 269 24.55 -30.71 -6.69
C SER A 269 23.98 -30.18 -5.37
N THR A 270 24.05 -28.87 -5.16
CA THR A 270 23.50 -28.17 -3.98
C THR A 270 22.00 -28.37 -3.87
N LEU A 271 21.26 -28.18 -4.96
CA LEU A 271 19.80 -28.30 -4.98
C LEU A 271 19.35 -29.75 -4.73
N VAL A 272 20.01 -30.74 -5.33
CA VAL A 272 19.70 -32.16 -5.10
C VAL A 272 20.02 -32.57 -3.67
N ALA A 273 21.13 -32.09 -3.10
CA ALA A 273 21.47 -32.36 -1.70
C ALA A 273 20.44 -31.77 -0.73
N ALA A 274 19.95 -30.56 -0.98
CA ALA A 274 19.02 -29.87 -0.09
C ALA A 274 17.54 -30.29 -0.26
N LEU A 275 17.10 -30.57 -1.49
CA LEU A 275 15.70 -30.85 -1.82
C LEU A 275 15.41 -32.33 -2.08
N GLY A 276 16.43 -33.11 -2.44
CA GLY A 276 16.30 -34.45 -3.00
C GLY A 276 16.08 -34.46 -4.51
N ALA A 277 16.47 -35.56 -5.16
CA ALA A 277 16.44 -35.68 -6.62
C ALA A 277 15.02 -35.51 -7.22
N LYS A 278 13.99 -36.07 -6.55
CA LYS A 278 12.60 -35.96 -7.02
C LYS A 278 12.12 -34.50 -7.04
N ALA A 279 12.38 -33.74 -5.97
CA ALA A 279 11.98 -32.35 -5.88
C ALA A 279 12.76 -31.46 -6.86
N TYR A 280 14.06 -31.74 -7.07
CA TYR A 280 14.85 -31.05 -8.10
C TYR A 280 14.25 -31.22 -9.50
N TRP A 281 13.83 -32.43 -9.89
CA TRP A 281 13.22 -32.64 -11.20
C TRP A 281 11.85 -31.98 -11.34
N LEU A 282 11.04 -31.97 -10.27
CA LEU A 282 9.80 -31.20 -10.24
C LEU A 282 10.05 -29.70 -10.40
N LEU A 283 11.09 -29.16 -9.75
CA LEU A 283 11.51 -27.77 -9.89
C LEU A 283 11.87 -27.45 -11.35
N VAL A 284 12.67 -28.30 -12.00
CA VAL A 284 13.04 -28.15 -13.41
C VAL A 284 11.79 -28.21 -14.32
N ASP A 285 10.84 -29.09 -14.02
CA ASP A 285 9.60 -29.21 -14.78
C ASP A 285 8.70 -27.98 -14.62
N ASN A 286 8.55 -27.47 -13.40
CA ASN A 286 7.88 -26.21 -13.12
C ASN A 286 8.49 -25.04 -13.91
N VAL A 287 9.82 -25.00 -14.09
CA VAL A 287 10.48 -23.99 -14.93
C VAL A 287 10.08 -24.12 -16.39
N LYS A 288 9.90 -25.33 -16.93
CA LYS A 288 9.42 -25.54 -18.30
C LYS A 288 7.99 -25.03 -18.47
N HIS A 289 7.12 -25.33 -17.52
CA HIS A 289 5.75 -24.81 -17.53
C HIS A 289 5.71 -23.29 -17.41
N LEU A 290 6.49 -22.70 -16.50
CA LEU A 290 6.64 -21.26 -16.39
C LEU A 290 7.10 -20.65 -17.73
N ALA A 291 8.09 -21.26 -18.39
CA ALA A 291 8.58 -20.79 -19.68
C ALA A 291 7.49 -20.78 -20.76
N HIS A 292 6.72 -21.87 -20.86
CA HIS A 292 5.62 -21.99 -21.81
C HIS A 292 4.57 -20.87 -21.62
N HIS A 293 4.07 -20.70 -20.39
CA HIS A 293 3.05 -19.70 -20.11
C HIS A 293 3.60 -18.28 -20.19
N GLN A 294 4.85 -18.04 -19.79
CA GLN A 294 5.44 -16.71 -19.87
C GLN A 294 5.59 -16.26 -21.32
N VAL A 295 5.96 -17.16 -22.24
CA VAL A 295 6.01 -16.83 -23.67
C VAL A 295 4.62 -16.39 -24.14
N ARG A 296 3.58 -17.20 -23.92
CA ARG A 296 2.20 -16.89 -24.35
C ARG A 296 1.68 -15.56 -23.80
N TRP A 297 1.97 -15.30 -22.53
CA TRP A 297 1.59 -14.04 -21.89
C TRP A 297 2.38 -12.85 -22.45
N LYS A 298 3.72 -12.93 -22.51
CA LYS A 298 4.58 -11.79 -22.83
C LYS A 298 4.68 -11.49 -24.33
N THR A 299 4.36 -12.44 -25.20
CA THR A 299 4.25 -12.18 -26.65
C THR A 299 2.93 -11.52 -27.05
N LEU A 300 1.99 -11.40 -26.11
CA LEU A 300 0.70 -10.78 -26.38
C LEU A 300 0.87 -9.27 -26.58
N GLY A 301 0.71 -8.83 -27.83
CA GLY A 301 0.78 -7.40 -28.16
C GLY A 301 -0.35 -6.59 -27.51
N ARG A 302 -0.14 -5.28 -27.40
CA ARG A 302 -1.08 -4.35 -26.76
C ARG A 302 -2.51 -4.43 -27.30
N LEU A 303 -2.65 -4.53 -28.63
CA LEU A 303 -3.94 -4.66 -29.30
C LEU A 303 -4.66 -5.93 -28.85
N ALA A 304 -4.01 -7.09 -29.00
CA ALA A 304 -4.59 -8.37 -28.64
C ALA A 304 -4.92 -8.44 -27.15
N GLY A 305 -4.07 -7.90 -26.28
CA GLY A 305 -4.33 -7.80 -24.84
C GLY A 305 -5.57 -6.96 -24.51
N SER A 306 -5.70 -5.79 -25.13
CA SER A 306 -6.88 -4.93 -24.94
C SER A 306 -8.19 -5.62 -25.36
N ILE A 307 -8.17 -6.36 -26.46
CA ILE A 307 -9.33 -7.09 -26.99
C ILE A 307 -9.68 -8.27 -26.07
N GLN A 308 -8.69 -9.11 -25.72
CA GLN A 308 -8.89 -10.25 -24.83
C GLN A 308 -9.41 -9.82 -23.45
N TYR A 309 -8.95 -8.68 -22.93
CA TYR A 309 -9.51 -8.10 -21.71
C TYR A 309 -11.00 -7.82 -21.84
N GLN A 310 -11.45 -7.22 -22.94
CA GLN A 310 -12.87 -6.92 -23.15
C GLN A 310 -13.71 -8.20 -23.33
N VAL A 311 -13.14 -9.25 -23.93
CA VAL A 311 -13.76 -10.57 -24.01
C VAL A 311 -13.91 -11.20 -22.62
N ALA A 312 -12.84 -11.19 -21.80
CA ALA A 312 -12.89 -11.70 -20.43
C ALA A 312 -13.92 -10.95 -19.57
N LYS A 313 -14.04 -9.64 -19.78
CA LYS A 313 -15.09 -8.80 -19.18
C LYS A 313 -16.45 -8.90 -19.87
N GLY A 314 -16.59 -9.75 -20.90
CA GLY A 314 -17.85 -10.06 -21.60
C GLY A 314 -18.51 -8.85 -22.23
N GLN A 315 -17.69 -7.83 -22.51
CA GLN A 315 -18.10 -6.65 -23.26
C GLN A 315 -17.96 -6.91 -24.76
N LEU A 316 -17.27 -7.99 -25.14
CA LEU A 316 -17.03 -8.39 -26.52
C LEU A 316 -17.23 -9.90 -26.68
N THR A 317 -17.87 -10.31 -27.78
CA THR A 317 -17.99 -11.72 -28.16
C THR A 317 -16.74 -12.19 -28.90
N ALA A 318 -16.51 -13.50 -28.97
CA ALA A 318 -15.36 -14.06 -29.69
C ALA A 318 -15.34 -13.66 -31.18
N ALA A 319 -16.50 -13.65 -31.84
CA ALA A 319 -16.62 -13.22 -33.23
C ALA A 319 -16.26 -11.74 -33.41
N ALA A 320 -16.73 -10.87 -32.51
CA ALA A 320 -16.42 -9.45 -32.55
C ALA A 320 -14.94 -9.18 -32.22
N ALA A 321 -14.31 -10.00 -31.37
CA ALA A 321 -12.89 -9.95 -31.08
C ALA A 321 -12.03 -10.26 -32.31
N ALA A 322 -12.40 -11.29 -33.09
CA ALA A 322 -11.71 -11.62 -34.33
C ALA A 322 -11.81 -10.48 -35.35
N ALA A 323 -12.98 -9.85 -35.50
CA ALA A 323 -13.16 -8.69 -36.36
C ALA A 323 -12.35 -7.46 -35.88
N ALA A 324 -12.25 -7.24 -34.56
CA ALA A 324 -11.46 -6.16 -33.99
C ALA A 324 -9.95 -6.32 -34.25
N LEU A 325 -9.44 -7.55 -34.19
CA LEU A 325 -8.04 -7.86 -34.53
C LEU A 325 -7.71 -7.54 -36.00
N ALA A 326 -8.68 -7.72 -36.91
CA ALA A 326 -8.52 -7.38 -38.32
C ALA A 326 -8.55 -5.87 -38.60
N SER A 327 -8.99 -5.02 -37.65
CA SER A 327 -9.12 -3.57 -37.85
C SER A 327 -8.58 -2.76 -36.65
N PRO A 328 -7.24 -2.70 -36.46
CA PRO A 328 -6.61 -2.04 -35.31
C PRO A 328 -7.02 -0.59 -35.09
N TRP A 329 -7.09 0.22 -36.16
CA TRP A 329 -7.40 1.65 -36.06
C TRP A 329 -8.83 1.91 -35.58
N ARG A 330 -9.79 1.09 -36.03
CA ARG A 330 -11.18 1.18 -35.57
C ARG A 330 -11.27 0.84 -34.09
N TRP A 331 -10.54 -0.18 -33.65
CA TRP A 331 -10.48 -0.56 -32.25
C TRP A 331 -9.91 0.58 -31.38
N TYR A 332 -8.75 1.14 -31.75
CA TYR A 332 -8.16 2.24 -30.99
C TYR A 332 -9.07 3.48 -30.94
N GLY A 333 -9.77 3.79 -32.04
CA GLY A 333 -10.76 4.86 -32.06
C GLY A 333 -11.91 4.62 -31.08
N GLN A 334 -12.48 3.41 -31.07
CA GLN A 334 -13.56 3.03 -30.15
C GLN A 334 -13.11 3.06 -28.68
N GLU A 335 -11.87 2.66 -28.43
CA GLU A 335 -11.36 2.61 -27.06
C GLU A 335 -11.03 4.01 -26.53
N LEU A 336 -10.53 4.90 -27.39
CA LEU A 336 -10.33 6.31 -27.07
C LEU A 336 -11.67 7.00 -26.75
N THR A 337 -12.71 6.78 -27.54
CA THR A 337 -14.04 7.36 -27.27
C THR A 337 -14.63 6.83 -25.96
N ARG A 338 -14.48 5.53 -25.67
CA ARG A 338 -14.90 4.94 -24.38
C ARG A 338 -14.19 5.59 -23.20
N LEU A 339 -12.87 5.77 -23.28
CA LEU A 339 -12.09 6.44 -22.24
C LEU A 339 -12.50 7.91 -22.07
N ALA A 340 -12.70 8.64 -23.17
CA ALA A 340 -13.15 10.02 -23.15
C ALA A 340 -14.53 10.17 -22.51
N GLN A 341 -15.50 9.31 -22.86
CA GLN A 341 -16.84 9.32 -22.28
C GLN A 341 -16.81 9.06 -20.76
N VAL A 342 -16.04 8.07 -20.31
CA VAL A 342 -15.89 7.76 -18.88
C VAL A 342 -15.19 8.89 -18.14
N GLY A 343 -14.14 9.48 -18.73
CA GLY A 343 -13.42 10.60 -18.15
C GLY A 343 -14.31 11.84 -18.00
N LEU A 344 -15.01 12.21 -19.07
CA LEU A 344 -15.88 13.38 -19.10
C LEU A 344 -17.04 13.27 -18.10
N THR A 345 -17.75 12.13 -18.09
CA THR A 345 -18.85 11.90 -17.14
C THR A 345 -18.38 11.88 -15.69
N LYS A 346 -17.22 11.27 -15.40
CA LYS A 346 -16.69 11.27 -14.04
C LYS A 346 -16.29 12.66 -13.56
N VAL A 347 -15.55 13.41 -14.38
CA VAL A 347 -15.01 14.72 -13.99
C VAL A 347 -16.09 15.80 -13.96
N LEU A 348 -16.97 15.85 -14.96
CA LEU A 348 -17.94 16.95 -15.08
C LEU A 348 -19.23 16.70 -14.29
N ILE A 349 -19.66 15.44 -14.12
CA ILE A 349 -20.95 15.14 -13.49
C ILE A 349 -20.73 14.52 -12.11
N SER A 350 -20.00 13.41 -12.03
CA SER A 350 -19.94 12.63 -10.79
C SER A 350 -19.16 13.35 -9.68
N PHE A 351 -18.05 14.02 -10.03
CA PHE A 351 -17.19 14.67 -9.05
C PHE A 351 -17.88 15.89 -8.42
N PRO A 352 -18.44 16.86 -9.18
CA PRO A 352 -19.18 17.98 -8.60
C PRO A 352 -20.38 17.52 -7.79
N HIS A 353 -21.15 16.55 -8.29
CA HIS A 353 -22.30 16.02 -7.57
C HIS A 353 -21.90 15.33 -6.25
N THR A 354 -20.79 14.58 -6.25
CA THR A 354 -20.27 13.95 -5.02
C THR A 354 -19.78 14.98 -4.02
N VAL A 355 -19.04 16.00 -4.47
CA VAL A 355 -18.57 17.10 -3.62
C VAL A 355 -19.76 17.87 -3.03
N TRP A 356 -20.74 18.21 -3.87
CA TRP A 356 -21.96 18.92 -3.46
C TRP A 356 -22.78 18.14 -2.45
N ASN A 357 -23.03 16.85 -2.69
CA ASN A 357 -23.75 15.99 -1.76
C ASN A 357 -23.00 15.80 -0.44
N ARG A 358 -21.67 15.75 -0.49
CA ARG A 358 -20.86 15.68 0.72
C ARG A 358 -20.95 16.96 1.53
N LEU A 359 -20.88 18.13 0.87
CA LEU A 359 -21.01 19.44 1.51
C LEU A 359 -22.41 19.67 2.08
N ARG A 360 -23.47 19.26 1.38
CA ARG A 360 -24.86 19.40 1.87
C ARG A 360 -25.18 18.52 3.09
N ARG A 361 -24.48 17.40 3.25
CA ARG A 361 -24.66 16.48 4.38
C ARG A 361 -23.90 16.91 5.63
N ILE A 362 -23.10 17.97 5.57
CA ILE A 362 -22.43 18.50 6.75
C ILE A 362 -23.46 19.28 7.56
N ASP A 363 -23.69 18.85 8.79
CA ASP A 363 -24.42 19.65 9.77
C ASP A 363 -23.52 20.81 10.22
N TYR A 364 -23.71 21.97 9.59
CA TYR A 364 -22.93 23.18 9.87
C TYR A 364 -23.13 23.68 11.30
N GLY A 365 -24.31 23.45 11.90
CA GLY A 365 -24.58 23.81 13.30
C GLY A 365 -23.78 22.93 14.26
N HIS A 366 -23.77 21.62 14.02
CA HIS A 366 -22.90 20.70 14.76
C HIS A 366 -21.41 21.01 14.53
N LEU A 367 -20.99 21.31 13.30
CA LEU A 367 -19.60 21.68 13.00
C LEU A 367 -19.18 22.96 13.74
N LEU A 368 -20.03 23.99 13.74
CA LEU A 368 -19.73 25.26 14.41
C LEU A 368 -19.72 25.10 15.93
N SER A 369 -20.69 24.38 16.49
CA SER A 369 -20.71 24.08 17.94
C SER A 369 -19.52 23.22 18.35
N TRP A 370 -19.09 22.27 17.51
CA TRP A 370 -17.88 21.48 17.68
C TRP A 370 -16.62 22.36 17.67
N LEU A 371 -16.48 23.28 16.70
CA LEU A 371 -15.37 24.24 16.64
C LEU A 371 -15.35 25.14 17.88
N TRP A 372 -16.50 25.69 18.27
CA TRP A 372 -16.65 26.57 19.44
C TRP A 372 -16.26 25.87 20.74
N ARG A 373 -16.83 24.67 20.99
CA ARG A 373 -16.50 23.86 22.16
C ARG A 373 -15.04 23.42 22.16
N SER A 374 -14.47 23.12 20.99
CA SER A 374 -13.05 22.76 20.86
C SER A 374 -12.12 23.94 21.13
N CYS A 375 -12.51 25.19 20.86
CA CYS A 375 -11.69 26.36 21.16
C CYS A 375 -11.81 26.77 22.65
N LEU A 376 -13.01 26.69 23.23
CA LEU A 376 -13.29 27.33 24.53
C LEU A 376 -13.39 26.36 25.73
N SER A 377 -13.70 25.07 25.52
CA SER A 377 -13.89 24.13 26.63
C SER A 377 -12.68 23.22 26.85
N HIS A 378 -11.95 23.45 27.95
CA HIS A 378 -10.83 22.59 28.36
C HIS A 378 -11.24 21.12 28.56
N ARG A 379 -12.38 20.87 29.23
CA ARG A 379 -12.89 19.51 29.48
C ARG A 379 -13.21 18.78 28.17
N TYR A 380 -13.81 19.49 27.22
CA TYR A 380 -14.15 18.92 25.91
C TYR A 380 -12.89 18.55 25.11
N ARG A 381 -11.89 19.43 25.07
CA ARG A 381 -10.59 19.17 24.41
C ARG A 381 -9.90 17.94 24.99
N LEU A 382 -9.85 17.83 26.31
CA LEU A 382 -9.22 16.70 26.97
C LEU A 382 -9.92 15.37 26.64
N LEU A 383 -11.26 15.35 26.60
CA LEU A 383 -12.02 14.17 26.20
C LEU A 383 -11.78 13.78 24.74
N LEU A 384 -11.70 14.77 23.83
CA LEU A 384 -11.44 14.54 22.42
C LEU A 384 -10.02 14.01 22.19
N ALA A 385 -9.02 14.60 22.86
CA ALA A 385 -7.64 14.13 22.83
C ALA A 385 -7.53 12.69 23.34
N ARG A 386 -8.17 12.38 24.48
CA ARG A 386 -8.18 11.03 25.05
C ARG A 386 -8.82 10.02 24.11
N ARG A 387 -10.00 10.31 23.56
CA ARG A 387 -10.67 9.44 22.58
C ARG A 387 -9.80 9.21 21.34
N TYR A 388 -9.18 10.27 20.83
CA TYR A 388 -8.26 10.15 19.72
C TYR A 388 -7.09 9.22 20.06
N VAL A 389 -6.38 9.45 21.17
CA VAL A 389 -5.23 8.63 21.58
C VAL A 389 -5.64 7.17 21.83
N ILE A 390 -6.79 6.91 22.48
CA ILE A 390 -7.31 5.55 22.68
C ILE A 390 -7.55 4.86 21.34
N SER A 391 -8.17 5.54 20.38
CA SER A 391 -8.36 5.01 19.03
C SER A 391 -7.04 4.71 18.33
N ARG A 392 -5.99 5.52 18.56
CA ARG A 392 -4.64 5.26 18.01
C ARG A 392 -3.97 4.06 18.68
N ILE A 393 -4.08 3.92 20.00
CA ILE A 393 -3.59 2.73 20.73
C ILE A 393 -4.30 1.48 20.19
N GLN A 394 -5.62 1.54 20.00
CA GLN A 394 -6.39 0.44 19.42
C GLN A 394 -5.91 0.11 18.01
N ALA A 395 -5.70 1.11 17.14
CA ALA A 395 -5.23 0.87 15.78
C ALA A 395 -3.84 0.23 15.72
N TRP A 396 -2.95 0.52 16.68
CA TRP A 396 -1.66 -0.17 16.82
C TRP A 396 -1.84 -1.59 17.37
N GLN A 397 -2.75 -1.79 18.33
CA GLN A 397 -3.07 -3.11 18.86
C GLN A 397 -3.69 -4.03 17.79
N ASP A 398 -4.62 -3.52 16.98
CA ASP A 398 -5.29 -4.27 15.90
C ASP A 398 -4.30 -4.70 14.81
N ARG A 399 -3.21 -3.94 14.63
CA ARG A 399 -2.10 -4.25 13.71
C ARG A 399 -0.99 -5.09 14.38
N GLU A 400 -1.20 -5.52 15.63
CA GLU A 400 -0.21 -6.24 16.45
C GLU A 400 1.12 -5.47 16.68
N GLN A 401 1.10 -4.15 16.47
CA GLN A 401 2.22 -3.25 16.72
C GLN A 401 2.43 -3.03 18.24
N LEU A 402 1.37 -3.22 19.03
CA LEU A 402 1.39 -3.26 20.49
C LEU A 402 0.78 -4.56 20.99
N SER A 403 1.41 -5.19 21.98
CA SER A 403 0.79 -6.28 22.72
C SER A 403 -0.40 -5.77 23.57
N PRO A 404 -1.36 -6.63 23.92
CA PRO A 404 -2.47 -6.25 24.80
C PRO A 404 -2.01 -5.61 26.12
N ALA A 405 -0.91 -6.11 26.70
CA ALA A 405 -0.35 -5.58 27.94
C ALA A 405 0.23 -4.16 27.77
N GLU A 406 0.91 -3.88 26.65
CA GLU A 406 1.45 -2.54 26.37
C GLU A 406 0.34 -1.53 26.07
N ALA A 407 -0.67 -1.94 25.31
CA ALA A 407 -1.86 -1.14 25.06
C ALA A 407 -2.58 -0.79 26.38
N GLN A 408 -2.74 -1.77 27.29
CA GLN A 408 -3.31 -1.57 28.63
C GLN A 408 -2.50 -0.54 29.44
N ARG A 409 -1.15 -0.68 29.44
CA ARG A 409 -0.25 0.26 30.15
C ARG A 409 -0.40 1.69 29.62
N LEU A 410 -0.49 1.88 28.30
CA LEU A 410 -0.74 3.22 27.71
C LEU A 410 -2.10 3.77 28.13
N ARG A 411 -3.16 2.95 28.11
CA ARG A 411 -4.50 3.38 28.53
C ARG A 411 -4.52 3.82 30.00
N GLN A 412 -3.94 3.01 30.89
CA GLN A 412 -3.82 3.36 32.32
C GLN A 412 -2.98 4.63 32.53
N ARG A 413 -1.91 4.82 31.74
CA ARG A 413 -1.12 6.05 31.80
C ARG A 413 -1.94 7.26 31.36
N LEU A 414 -2.75 7.14 30.30
CA LEU A 414 -3.62 8.23 29.83
C LEU A 414 -4.66 8.67 30.89
N GLU A 415 -5.10 7.74 31.74
CA GLU A 415 -6.04 8.00 32.83
C GLU A 415 -5.36 8.67 34.03
N THR A 416 -4.15 8.20 34.38
CA THR A 416 -3.37 8.66 35.54
C THR A 416 -2.58 9.94 35.29
N THR A 417 -2.16 10.23 34.05
CA THR A 417 -1.52 11.49 33.69
C THR A 417 -2.58 12.60 33.74
N GLY A 418 -2.75 13.18 34.94
CA GLY A 418 -3.63 14.31 35.18
C GLY A 418 -3.27 15.45 34.23
N SER A 419 -4.15 15.70 33.25
CA SER A 419 -4.11 16.87 32.37
C SER A 419 -2.72 17.20 31.81
N SER A 420 -2.14 16.35 30.96
CA SER A 420 -0.91 16.78 30.28
C SER A 420 -1.24 17.98 29.40
N ASP A 421 -0.66 19.14 29.71
CA ASP A 421 -0.87 20.40 29.01
C ASP A 421 -0.63 20.28 27.49
N TYR A 422 0.20 19.33 27.05
CA TYR A 422 0.43 19.03 25.64
C TYR A 422 -0.81 18.42 24.94
N LEU A 423 -1.52 17.45 25.54
CA LEU A 423 -2.73 16.87 24.91
C LEU A 423 -3.81 17.93 24.64
N ASN A 424 -3.91 18.93 25.52
CA ASN A 424 -4.84 20.03 25.36
C ASN A 424 -4.45 20.94 24.18
N ASP A 425 -3.17 21.26 24.04
CA ASP A 425 -2.65 22.07 22.92
C ASP A 425 -2.79 21.40 21.56
N PHE A 426 -2.67 20.07 21.50
CA PHE A 426 -2.91 19.29 20.28
C PHE A 426 -4.29 19.56 19.67
N CYS A 427 -5.34 19.50 20.51
CA CYS A 427 -6.72 19.67 20.07
C CYS A 427 -6.99 21.10 19.60
N VAL A 428 -6.39 22.11 20.23
CA VAL A 428 -6.55 23.50 19.79
C VAL A 428 -5.91 23.71 18.43
N HIS A 429 -4.70 23.20 18.21
CA HIS A 429 -4.07 23.30 16.90
C HIS A 429 -4.86 22.59 15.80
N LEU A 430 -5.45 21.44 16.09
CA LEU A 430 -6.30 20.73 15.13
C LEU A 430 -7.59 21.52 14.84
N ALA A 431 -8.25 22.05 15.86
CA ALA A 431 -9.49 22.82 15.76
C ALA A 431 -9.30 24.15 15.01
N LEU A 432 -8.18 24.85 15.23
CA LEU A 432 -7.84 26.10 14.54
C LEU A 432 -7.48 25.90 13.06
N LYS A 433 -7.00 24.71 12.67
CA LYS A 433 -6.52 24.45 11.30
C LYS A 433 -7.62 24.55 10.25
N LEU A 434 -8.83 24.09 10.57
CA LEU A 434 -9.99 24.18 9.67
C LEU A 434 -10.42 25.63 9.38
N PRO A 435 -10.73 26.47 10.38
CA PRO A 435 -11.12 27.85 10.14
C PRO A 435 -9.98 28.66 9.51
N ILE A 436 -8.71 28.39 9.84
CA ILE A 436 -7.57 29.02 9.15
C ILE A 436 -7.55 28.66 7.67
N LYS A 437 -7.78 27.40 7.30
CA LYS A 437 -7.85 26.99 5.90
C LYS A 437 -9.07 27.58 5.18
N ALA A 438 -10.23 27.63 5.83
CA ALA A 438 -11.43 28.25 5.27
C ALA A 438 -11.21 29.75 5.04
N LEU A 439 -10.66 30.45 6.03
CA LEU A 439 -10.25 31.85 5.91
C LEU A 439 -9.28 32.03 4.73
N ARG A 440 -8.22 31.22 4.68
CA ARG A 440 -7.14 31.35 3.69
C ARG A 440 -7.55 30.99 2.26
N TYR A 441 -8.30 29.91 2.07
CA TYR A 441 -8.59 29.38 0.73
C TYR A 441 -10.00 29.68 0.22
N ALA A 442 -10.89 30.18 1.07
CA ALA A 442 -12.23 30.61 0.63
C ALA A 442 -12.43 32.10 0.88
N LEU A 443 -12.35 32.56 2.14
CA LEU A 443 -12.70 33.95 2.46
C LEU A 443 -11.75 34.96 1.83
N LEU A 444 -10.43 34.79 1.96
CA LEU A 444 -9.45 35.73 1.40
C LEU A 444 -9.53 35.82 -0.15
N PRO A 445 -9.61 34.71 -0.92
CA PRO A 445 -9.84 34.78 -2.36
C PRO A 445 -11.18 35.41 -2.73
N LEU A 446 -12.25 35.18 -1.96
CA LEU A 446 -13.55 35.83 -2.18
C LEU A 446 -13.46 37.34 -1.94
N LEU A 447 -12.87 37.77 -0.83
CA LEU A 447 -12.67 39.20 -0.53
C LEU A 447 -11.84 39.90 -1.61
N TYR A 448 -10.83 39.22 -2.16
CA TYR A 448 -10.05 39.71 -3.30
C TYR A 448 -10.89 39.77 -4.57
N GLY A 449 -11.64 38.70 -4.87
CA GLY A 449 -12.53 38.63 -6.05
C GLY A 449 -13.65 39.68 -6.03
N PHE A 450 -14.12 40.08 -4.84
CA PHE A 450 -15.07 41.19 -4.64
C PHE A 450 -14.41 42.57 -4.58
N GLY A 451 -13.08 42.67 -4.71
CA GLY A 451 -12.36 43.95 -4.69
C GLY A 451 -12.25 44.61 -3.31
N LEU A 452 -12.60 43.91 -2.22
CA LEU A 452 -12.55 44.43 -0.85
C LEU A 452 -11.13 44.48 -0.28
N ILE A 453 -10.23 43.68 -0.84
CA ILE A 453 -8.80 43.69 -0.52
C ILE A 453 -7.98 43.70 -1.80
N ASN A 454 -6.84 44.39 -1.78
CA ASN A 454 -5.91 44.38 -2.91
C ASN A 454 -4.97 43.16 -2.87
N GLY A 455 -4.26 42.91 -3.97
CA GLY A 455 -3.37 41.75 -4.10
C GLY A 455 -2.22 41.72 -3.07
N VAL A 456 -1.75 42.89 -2.64
CA VAL A 456 -0.69 43.01 -1.62
C VAL A 456 -1.20 42.57 -0.25
N ILE A 457 -2.38 43.01 0.16
CA ILE A 457 -3.03 42.61 1.42
C ILE A 457 -3.35 41.11 1.40
N LEU A 458 -3.83 40.58 0.27
CA LEU A 458 -4.06 39.15 0.09
C LEU A 458 -2.76 38.34 0.28
N ALA A 459 -1.67 38.75 -0.40
CA ALA A 459 -0.38 38.08 -0.28
C ALA A 459 0.17 38.15 1.15
N LEU A 460 0.08 39.32 1.79
CA LEU A 460 0.47 39.52 3.18
C LEU A 460 -0.30 38.59 4.11
N LEU A 461 -1.64 38.55 4.03
CA LEU A 461 -2.50 37.70 4.88
C LEU A 461 -2.33 36.20 4.59
N MET A 462 -2.07 35.82 3.33
CA MET A 462 -1.74 34.44 2.95
C MET A 462 -0.44 33.98 3.63
N VAL A 463 0.57 34.85 3.71
CA VAL A 463 1.87 34.53 4.32
C VAL A 463 1.81 34.63 5.85
N SER A 464 1.20 35.69 6.40
CA SER A 464 1.26 36.05 7.83
C SER A 464 0.08 35.54 8.67
N GLY A 465 -1.08 35.20 8.06
CA GLY A 465 -2.30 34.84 8.81
C GLY A 465 -2.13 33.62 9.73
N GLY A 466 -1.25 32.68 9.35
CA GLY A 466 -0.91 31.55 10.21
C GLY A 466 -0.09 31.92 11.45
N LEU A 467 0.72 32.99 11.37
CA LEU A 467 1.55 33.51 12.46
C LEU A 467 0.69 34.27 13.48
N ILE A 468 -0.15 35.19 13.00
CA ILE A 468 -0.99 36.07 13.84
C ILE A 468 -1.91 35.27 14.75
N ILE A 469 -2.61 34.28 14.20
CA ILE A 469 -3.59 33.47 14.96
C ILE A 469 -2.91 32.63 16.06
N ARG A 470 -1.67 32.16 15.83
CA ARG A 470 -0.95 31.35 16.81
C ARG A 470 -0.31 32.19 17.92
N GLN A 471 0.16 33.39 17.61
CA GLN A 471 0.64 34.33 18.62
C GLN A 471 -0.51 34.73 19.55
N LEU A 472 -1.69 35.02 19.00
CA LEU A 472 -2.89 35.29 19.80
C LEU A 472 -3.27 34.11 20.71
N TYR A 473 -3.20 32.86 20.22
CA TYR A 473 -3.46 31.67 21.04
C TYR A 473 -2.41 31.49 22.16
N THR A 474 -1.13 31.68 21.84
CA THR A 474 -0.03 31.50 22.80
C THR A 474 -0.07 32.58 23.89
N LEU A 475 -0.39 33.82 23.54
CA LEU A 475 -0.65 34.93 24.47
C LEU A 475 -1.85 34.63 25.38
N PHE A 476 -2.94 34.08 24.84
CA PHE A 476 -4.08 33.65 25.63
C PHE A 476 -3.72 32.53 26.63
N ARG A 477 -2.90 31.55 26.22
CA ARG A 477 -2.37 30.49 27.10
C ARG A 477 -1.46 31.05 28.19
N LEU A 478 -0.62 32.03 27.86
CA LEU A 478 0.23 32.71 28.84
C LEU A 478 -0.63 33.40 29.90
N ALA A 479 -1.67 34.12 29.49
CA ALA A 479 -2.62 34.73 30.41
C ALA A 479 -3.33 33.67 31.28
N GLU A 480 -3.83 32.57 30.69
CA GLU A 480 -4.51 31.49 31.42
C GLU A 480 -3.58 30.78 32.42
N ALA A 481 -2.33 30.50 32.04
CA ALA A 481 -1.33 29.87 32.92
C ALA A 481 -0.92 30.79 34.08
N THR A 482 -0.80 32.09 33.81
CA THR A 482 -0.51 33.12 34.82
C THR A 482 -1.67 33.25 35.82
N LEU A 483 -2.91 33.26 35.33
CA LEU A 483 -4.14 33.26 36.14
C LEU A 483 -4.28 31.99 37.00
N LYS A 484 -3.77 30.84 36.54
CA LYS A 484 -3.90 29.54 37.22
C LYS A 484 -2.65 29.08 37.98
N ARG A 485 -1.61 29.92 38.10
CA ARG A 485 -0.30 29.60 38.72
C ARG A 485 0.33 28.29 38.23
N LYS A 486 0.19 27.98 36.95
CA LYS A 486 0.80 26.80 36.31
C LYS A 486 2.17 27.14 35.72
N PRO A 487 3.07 26.16 35.53
CA PRO A 487 4.35 26.38 34.86
C PRO A 487 4.14 27.00 33.48
N LEU A 488 4.87 28.09 33.21
CA LEU A 488 4.73 28.88 31.99
C LEU A 488 5.33 28.13 30.78
N PRO A 489 4.65 28.12 29.62
CA PRO A 489 5.10 27.38 28.43
C PRO A 489 6.22 28.13 27.67
N TRP A 490 7.35 28.39 28.34
CA TRP A 490 8.45 29.22 27.81
C TRP A 490 9.02 28.73 26.48
N VAL A 491 9.10 27.41 26.28
CA VAL A 491 9.58 26.80 25.03
C VAL A 491 8.62 27.08 23.87
N ALA A 492 7.31 26.98 24.10
CA ALA A 492 6.30 27.27 23.08
C ALA A 492 6.26 28.78 22.76
N LEU A 493 6.52 29.63 23.75
CA LEU A 493 6.63 31.09 23.56
C LEU A 493 7.86 31.46 22.72
N GLY A 494 9.05 30.94 23.07
CA GLY A 494 10.29 31.23 22.36
C GLY A 494 10.30 30.74 20.91
N VAL A 495 9.81 29.52 20.67
CA VAL A 495 9.68 28.97 19.30
C VAL A 495 8.55 29.64 18.51
N GLY A 496 7.53 30.16 19.20
CA GLY A 496 6.38 30.87 18.61
C GLY A 496 6.74 32.21 17.95
N PHE A 497 7.80 32.88 18.41
CA PHE A 497 8.25 34.17 17.88
C PHE A 497 8.99 34.10 16.54
N VAL A 498 9.49 32.93 16.15
CA VAL A 498 10.23 32.77 14.90
C VAL A 498 9.24 32.45 13.76
N PRO A 499 9.14 33.31 12.71
CA PRO A 499 8.32 33.03 11.54
C PRO A 499 8.68 31.66 10.95
N PHE A 500 7.67 30.88 10.53
CA PHE A 500 7.77 29.49 10.05
C PHE A 500 8.07 28.42 11.12
N MET A 501 8.80 28.73 12.21
CA MET A 501 9.07 27.80 13.32
C MET A 501 7.95 27.69 14.36
N SER A 502 7.03 28.66 14.43
CA SER A 502 5.84 28.59 15.31
C SER A 502 4.94 27.37 15.07
N THR A 503 5.08 26.69 13.92
CA THR A 503 4.40 25.41 13.62
C THR A 503 5.05 24.23 14.35
N ALA A 504 6.30 24.40 14.75
CA ALA A 504 7.10 23.42 15.48
C ALA A 504 7.00 23.57 17.00
N ALA A 505 6.41 24.64 17.55
CA ALA A 505 6.31 24.87 19.00
C ALA A 505 5.67 23.68 19.75
N TYR A 506 4.52 23.19 19.27
CA TYR A 506 3.88 22.00 19.83
C TYR A 506 4.70 20.71 19.61
N PRO A 507 5.19 20.40 18.38
CA PRO A 507 6.15 19.31 18.18
C PRO A 507 7.36 19.38 19.13
N CYS A 508 7.97 20.55 19.31
CA CYS A 508 9.10 20.78 20.21
C CYS A 508 8.72 20.52 21.67
N GLN A 509 7.54 20.94 22.12
CA GLN A 509 7.05 20.66 23.47
C GLN A 509 6.74 19.17 23.68
N MET A 510 6.16 18.48 22.68
CA MET A 510 5.98 17.02 22.75
C MET A 510 7.32 16.30 22.80
N VAL A 511 8.26 16.72 21.97
CA VAL A 511 9.61 16.18 21.90
C VAL A 511 10.33 16.34 23.23
N TYR A 512 10.29 17.54 23.81
CA TYR A 512 10.83 17.84 25.14
C TYR A 512 10.18 16.96 26.22
N SER A 513 8.85 16.79 26.18
CA SER A 513 8.12 15.93 27.12
C SER A 513 8.46 14.44 26.94
N ALA A 514 8.78 14.01 25.71
CA ALA A 514 9.16 12.64 25.39
C ALA A 514 10.62 12.32 25.74
N SER A 515 11.50 13.33 25.70
CA SER A 515 12.93 13.22 26.00
C SER A 515 13.28 13.50 27.47
N GLY A 516 12.47 14.29 28.19
CA GLY A 516 12.70 14.69 29.58
C GLY A 516 12.59 13.57 30.62
N GLN A 517 13.08 13.85 31.84
CA GLN A 517 12.97 12.98 33.02
C GLN A 517 11.91 13.51 34.01
N PRO A 518 11.01 12.66 34.54
CA PRO A 518 10.87 11.22 34.25
C PRO A 518 10.24 10.98 32.87
N ARG A 519 10.61 9.86 32.23
CA ARG A 519 10.12 9.45 30.90
C ARG A 519 8.58 9.45 30.91
N ASP A 520 7.96 10.10 29.92
CA ASP A 520 6.53 9.92 29.64
C ASP A 520 6.32 9.00 28.42
N PRO A 521 6.01 7.70 28.62
CA PRO A 521 5.71 6.78 27.53
C PRO A 521 4.54 7.23 26.67
N MET A 522 3.61 8.02 27.22
CA MET A 522 2.48 8.55 26.47
C MET A 522 2.93 9.59 25.45
N ALA A 523 3.78 10.54 25.85
CA ALA A 523 4.36 11.53 24.96
C ALA A 523 5.20 10.87 23.84
N GLN A 524 5.97 9.83 24.18
CA GLN A 524 6.72 9.04 23.20
C GLN A 524 5.80 8.35 22.20
N PHE A 525 4.75 7.67 22.68
CA PHE A 525 3.76 7.02 21.81
C PHE A 525 3.13 8.00 20.83
N ILE A 526 2.70 9.17 21.30
CA ILE A 526 2.07 10.18 20.44
C ILE A 526 3.04 10.69 19.38
N LEU A 527 4.32 10.88 19.73
CA LEU A 527 5.34 11.29 18.78
C LEU A 527 5.61 10.20 17.73
N TYR A 528 5.75 8.94 18.17
CA TYR A 528 5.89 7.78 17.27
C TYR A 528 4.68 7.67 16.31
N ASP A 529 3.45 7.70 16.83
CA ASP A 529 2.23 7.65 16.01
C ASP A 529 2.16 8.82 15.01
N SER A 530 2.51 10.02 15.44
CA SER A 530 2.45 11.21 14.59
C SER A 530 3.36 11.08 13.37
N LEU A 531 4.62 10.67 13.55
CA LEU A 531 5.54 10.49 12.42
C LEU A 531 5.19 9.27 11.58
N THR A 532 4.79 8.17 12.20
CA THR A 532 4.26 6.96 11.51
C THR A 532 3.18 7.36 10.48
N ARG A 533 2.24 8.23 10.89
CA ARG A 533 1.19 8.74 9.99
C ARG A 533 1.71 9.58 8.82
N VAL A 534 2.78 10.35 9.02
CA VAL A 534 3.43 11.09 7.92
C VAL A 534 3.96 10.11 6.87
N GLY A 535 4.63 9.05 7.32
CA GLY A 535 5.10 7.99 6.42
C GLY A 535 3.96 7.27 5.69
N GLY A 536 2.84 7.03 6.38
CA GLY A 536 1.64 6.46 5.77
C GLY A 536 0.98 7.32 4.68
N TRP A 537 1.24 8.63 4.65
CA TRP A 537 0.64 9.57 3.69
C TRP A 537 1.51 9.83 2.46
N VAL A 538 2.73 9.31 2.42
CA VAL A 538 3.63 9.48 1.26
C VAL A 538 2.99 8.82 0.03
N PRO A 539 2.68 9.57 -1.04
CA PRO A 539 2.07 9.01 -2.23
C PRO A 539 2.93 7.91 -2.84
N ALA A 540 2.29 6.89 -3.42
CA ALA A 540 2.90 5.73 -4.09
C ALA A 540 3.76 4.79 -3.21
N TRP A 541 4.46 5.26 -2.19
CA TRP A 541 5.41 4.47 -1.39
C TRP A 541 5.03 4.28 0.07
N GLY A 542 4.22 5.18 0.61
CA GLY A 542 3.69 5.10 1.97
C GLY A 542 2.56 4.08 2.10
N GLY A 543 2.16 3.87 3.34
CA GLY A 543 1.09 2.96 3.73
C GLY A 543 1.44 2.22 5.02
N PRO A 544 0.48 1.47 5.58
CA PRO A 544 0.74 0.59 6.72
C PRO A 544 1.82 -0.44 6.40
N ASP A 545 2.70 -0.64 7.36
CA ASP A 545 3.76 -1.65 7.42
C ASP A 545 4.79 -1.52 6.26
N THR A 546 4.94 -0.29 5.75
CA THR A 546 5.91 0.03 4.68
C THR A 546 7.22 0.55 5.27
N LEU A 547 8.33 0.39 4.52
CA LEU A 547 9.63 0.88 4.96
C LEU A 547 9.64 2.41 5.19
N ILE A 548 8.82 3.17 4.45
CA ILE A 548 8.64 4.61 4.68
C ILE A 548 7.98 4.88 6.03
N GLU A 549 6.92 4.14 6.39
CA GLU A 549 6.28 4.27 7.71
C GLU A 549 7.29 4.01 8.83
N HIS A 550 8.08 2.94 8.74
CA HIS A 550 9.14 2.63 9.70
C HIS A 550 10.23 3.69 9.75
N TRP A 551 10.64 4.25 8.60
CA TRP A 551 11.67 5.29 8.57
C TRP A 551 11.23 6.54 9.33
N PHE A 552 10.00 7.01 9.11
CA PHE A 552 9.46 8.15 9.87
C PHE A 552 9.28 7.81 11.36
N ASN A 553 8.78 6.62 11.68
CA ASN A 553 8.64 6.15 13.05
C ASN A 553 9.98 6.11 13.80
N ARG A 554 11.04 5.58 13.18
CA ARG A 554 12.41 5.57 13.72
C ARG A 554 13.03 6.96 13.80
N GLY A 555 12.66 7.88 12.91
CA GLY A 555 13.02 9.28 12.99
C GLY A 555 12.62 9.91 14.33
N ALA A 556 11.46 9.56 14.88
CA ALA A 556 11.05 10.00 16.22
C ALA A 556 11.97 9.44 17.31
N HIS A 557 12.36 8.17 17.20
CA HIS A 557 13.25 7.54 18.17
C HIS A 557 14.65 8.19 18.15
N TRP A 558 15.21 8.39 16.96
CA TRP A 558 16.48 9.09 16.77
C TRP A 558 16.43 10.51 17.35
N LEU A 559 15.33 11.23 17.15
CA LEU A 559 15.15 12.58 17.65
C LEU A 559 15.06 12.61 19.19
N ILE A 560 14.31 11.68 19.81
CA ILE A 560 14.25 11.53 21.27
C ILE A 560 15.63 11.20 21.85
N THR A 561 16.34 10.22 21.27
CA THR A 561 17.64 9.76 21.77
C THR A 561 18.74 10.81 21.61
N THR A 562 18.76 11.54 20.50
CA THR A 562 19.72 12.62 20.26
C THR A 562 19.54 13.74 21.27
N LEU A 563 18.31 14.18 21.51
CA LEU A 563 18.05 15.25 22.49
C LEU A 563 18.36 14.86 23.93
N ARG A 564 18.21 13.58 24.29
CA ARG A 564 18.67 13.07 25.58
C ARG A 564 20.17 13.19 25.77
N ARG A 565 20.95 12.96 24.71
CA ARG A 565 22.42 13.10 24.77
C ARG A 565 22.85 14.57 24.93
N LEU A 566 22.02 15.51 24.49
CA LEU A 566 22.30 16.95 24.54
C LEU A 566 21.84 17.61 25.86
N ASN A 567 20.86 17.02 26.56
CA ASN A 567 20.37 17.46 27.87
C ASN A 567 20.48 16.29 28.88
N PRO A 568 21.70 15.97 29.37
CA PRO A 568 21.94 14.88 30.31
C PRO A 568 21.22 15.04 31.66
#